data_AF-A0A7X9ZUW3-F1
#
_entry.id   AF-A0A7X9ZUW3-F1
#
_cell.length_a   1.000
_cell.length_b   1.000
_cell.length_c   1.000
_cell.angle_alpha   90.00
_cell.angle_beta   90.00
_cell.angle_gamma   90.00
#
_symmetry.space_group_name_H-M   'P 1'
#
loop_
_entity.id
_entity.type
_entity.pdbx_description
1 polymer ?
#
loop_
_entity_poly.entity_id
_entity_poly.type
_entity_poly.pdbx_seq_one_letter_code
_entity_poly.pdbx_strand_id
1 'polypeptide(L)'
;MIITSLLDTDLYKFTMMQVVLHHFPAANVEYRFRCRTSNVDLVPYIDEIRAEVRKLCELRFTDGELDYLGRMRFIKGDFIEFLALFHLNEKYISITPSPKGNGEIDIDIKGPWLHTILFEIPVLAIVNEVYFRNTQQTPDYHEGRGRLVDKIQLLGARPEFADCKIADYGTRRRFSKQWHEEVILTLKDGLGEQFAGTSNVFYAMKHSLTPLGTMAHEYLQACQALGPRLRDSQTFGFEMWAKEYRGDLGIALSDVYGMQAFLRDFDMYFCKLFDGARHDSGDPFDWGERLLKHYEANRCDPRTKILVFSDALDIPKVLQLYERFRGRCKLAFGVGTNLTNDLGYNPLQIVIKMVRCNGQPVAKLSDSPGKNMCEDKAYLAYLRQVFGIAQPEEETAGK
;
A
#
# COMPACT_ATOMS: atom_id res chain seq x y z
N MET A 1 20.34 -12.42 4.80
CA MET A 1 19.33 -12.26 3.73
C MET A 1 18.02 -11.93 4.42
N ILE A 2 17.51 -10.71 4.20
CA ILE A 2 16.32 -10.17 4.85
C ILE A 2 15.06 -10.76 4.22
N ILE A 3 14.95 -10.67 2.91
CA ILE A 3 13.84 -11.23 2.13
C ILE A 3 14.23 -12.62 1.67
N THR A 4 13.46 -13.65 2.02
CA THR A 4 13.80 -15.05 1.69
C THR A 4 12.78 -15.72 0.77
N SER A 5 11.76 -14.99 0.34
CA SER A 5 10.68 -15.45 -0.54
C SER A 5 10.12 -14.25 -1.30
N LEU A 6 9.73 -14.45 -2.56
CA LEU A 6 9.03 -13.42 -3.34
C LEU A 6 7.58 -13.21 -2.85
N LEU A 7 7.04 -14.10 -2.01
CA LEU A 7 5.78 -13.88 -1.30
C LEU A 7 5.91 -12.92 -0.11
N ASP A 8 7.12 -12.56 0.34
CA ASP A 8 7.33 -11.63 1.45
C ASP A 8 7.11 -10.17 0.98
N THR A 9 5.87 -9.92 0.59
CA THR A 9 5.35 -8.72 -0.05
C THR A 9 3.84 -8.64 0.17
N ASP A 10 3.23 -7.49 -0.15
CA ASP A 10 1.80 -7.28 0.06
C ASP A 10 0.95 -7.87 -1.09
N LEU A 11 -0.22 -8.46 -0.79
CA LEU A 11 -1.10 -9.11 -1.78
C LEU A 11 -1.41 -8.22 -2.99
N TYR A 12 -1.63 -6.92 -2.75
CA TYR A 12 -2.00 -5.98 -3.80
C TYR A 12 -0.94 -5.87 -4.91
N LYS A 13 0.31 -6.26 -4.64
CA LYS A 13 1.38 -6.35 -5.63
C LYS A 13 1.09 -7.40 -6.69
N PHE A 14 0.63 -8.58 -6.28
CA PHE A 14 0.26 -9.66 -7.20
C PHE A 14 -1.00 -9.33 -7.98
N THR A 15 -2.01 -8.78 -7.31
CA THR A 15 -3.28 -8.44 -7.97
C THR A 15 -3.08 -7.31 -8.99
N MET A 16 -2.28 -6.29 -8.69
CA MET A 16 -1.93 -5.31 -9.71
C MET A 16 -1.07 -5.92 -10.82
N MET A 17 -0.09 -6.77 -10.49
CA MET A 17 0.78 -7.39 -11.49
C MET A 17 0.02 -8.28 -12.48
N GLN A 18 -1.01 -9.01 -12.03
CA GLN A 18 -1.90 -9.77 -12.91
C GLN A 18 -2.66 -8.86 -13.87
N VAL A 19 -3.17 -7.71 -13.40
CA VAL A 19 -3.78 -6.69 -14.27
C VAL A 19 -2.78 -6.18 -15.30
N VAL A 20 -1.53 -5.94 -14.90
CA VAL A 20 -0.47 -5.52 -15.81
C VAL A 20 -0.21 -6.58 -16.88
N LEU A 21 -0.12 -7.85 -16.51
CA LEU A 21 0.09 -8.95 -17.46
C LEU A 21 -1.02 -9.00 -18.51
N HIS A 22 -2.29 -8.99 -18.09
CA HIS A 22 -3.42 -9.21 -18.99
C HIS A 22 -3.86 -7.99 -19.79
N HIS A 23 -3.56 -6.78 -19.30
CA HIS A 23 -4.09 -5.55 -19.90
C HIS A 23 -3.01 -4.56 -20.33
N PHE A 24 -1.84 -4.57 -19.69
CA PHE A 24 -0.80 -3.57 -19.93
C PHE A 24 0.62 -4.17 -20.04
N PRO A 25 0.84 -5.30 -20.76
CA PRO A 25 2.12 -6.00 -20.75
C PRO A 25 3.28 -5.18 -21.35
N ALA A 26 2.97 -4.21 -22.21
CA ALA A 26 3.96 -3.33 -22.84
C ALA A 26 4.30 -2.07 -22.02
N ALA A 27 3.63 -1.85 -20.88
CA ALA A 27 3.82 -0.63 -20.09
C ALA A 27 5.23 -0.57 -19.49
N ASN A 28 5.86 0.60 -19.57
CA ASN A 28 7.14 0.89 -18.93
C ASN A 28 6.98 1.97 -17.88
N VAL A 29 7.66 1.84 -16.75
CA VAL A 29 7.47 2.71 -15.58
C VAL A 29 8.78 3.11 -14.95
N GLU A 30 8.72 4.18 -14.16
CA GLU A 30 9.81 4.64 -13.31
C GLU A 30 9.28 4.86 -11.89
N TYR A 31 9.94 4.26 -10.91
CA TYR A 31 9.70 4.49 -9.49
C TYR A 31 10.90 5.16 -8.83
N ARG A 32 10.61 5.98 -7.81
CA ARG A 32 11.62 6.62 -6.98
C ARG A 32 11.38 6.40 -5.51
N PHE A 33 12.46 6.12 -4.80
CA PHE A 33 12.51 6.11 -3.35
C PHE A 33 12.67 7.53 -2.78
N ARG A 34 12.03 7.78 -1.63
CA ARG A 34 12.34 8.93 -0.75
C ARG A 34 12.22 8.51 0.71
N CYS A 35 13.20 8.93 1.51
CA CYS A 35 13.06 9.01 2.97
C CYS A 35 12.60 10.43 3.34
N ARG A 36 11.48 10.53 4.07
CA ARG A 36 10.91 11.81 4.52
C ARG A 36 11.23 12.11 5.99
N THR A 37 11.89 11.19 6.68
CA THR A 37 12.37 11.42 8.05
C THR A 37 13.62 12.29 7.99
N SER A 38 13.60 13.42 8.68
CA SER A 38 14.75 14.33 8.79
C SER A 38 15.90 13.67 9.57
N ASN A 39 17.14 14.08 9.27
CA ASN A 39 18.35 13.68 10.00
C ASN A 39 18.63 12.16 10.00
N VAL A 40 18.19 11.47 8.96
CA VAL A 40 18.49 10.05 8.74
C VAL A 40 19.61 9.94 7.71
N ASP A 41 20.71 9.31 8.10
CA ASP A 41 21.82 8.99 7.20
C ASP A 41 21.77 7.51 6.79
N LEU A 42 21.47 7.25 5.52
CA LEU A 42 21.44 5.93 4.91
C LEU A 42 22.71 5.63 4.09
N VAL A 43 23.55 6.64 3.84
CA VAL A 43 24.75 6.50 2.99
C VAL A 43 25.72 5.44 3.52
N PRO A 44 26.02 5.35 4.84
CA PRO A 44 26.90 4.32 5.39
C PRO A 44 26.44 2.87 5.10
N TYR A 45 25.15 2.68 4.82
CA TYR A 45 24.54 1.35 4.69
C TYR A 45 24.21 0.95 3.24
N ILE A 46 24.56 1.79 2.25
CA ILE A 46 24.25 1.56 0.84
C ILE A 46 24.74 0.20 0.35
N ASP A 47 25.95 -0.20 0.71
CA ASP A 47 26.52 -1.45 0.21
C ASP A 47 25.83 -2.68 0.80
N GLU A 48 25.36 -2.61 2.06
CA GLU A 48 24.51 -3.65 2.65
C GLU A 48 23.15 -3.70 1.95
N ILE A 49 22.51 -2.55 1.72
CA ILE A 49 21.23 -2.45 1.00
C ILE A 49 21.38 -3.05 -0.41
N ARG A 50 22.43 -2.68 -1.14
CA ARG A 50 22.74 -3.24 -2.47
C ARG A 50 22.89 -4.75 -2.39
N ALA A 51 23.70 -5.27 -1.46
CA ALA A 51 23.90 -6.70 -1.31
C ALA A 51 22.61 -7.47 -1.03
N GLU A 52 21.70 -6.91 -0.22
CA GLU A 52 20.39 -7.52 0.05
C GLU A 52 19.45 -7.45 -1.17
N VAL A 53 19.50 -6.38 -1.96
CA VAL A 53 18.76 -6.28 -3.23
C VAL A 53 19.29 -7.24 -4.30
N ARG A 54 20.60 -7.51 -4.34
CA ARG A 54 21.17 -8.55 -5.22
C ARG A 54 20.59 -9.92 -4.89
N LYS A 55 20.62 -10.30 -3.61
CA LYS A 55 20.02 -11.56 -3.12
C LYS A 55 18.52 -11.63 -3.41
N LEU A 56 17.78 -10.52 -3.29
CA LEU A 56 16.37 -10.45 -3.69
C LEU A 56 16.17 -10.80 -5.18
N CYS A 57 17.07 -10.37 -6.07
CA CYS A 57 17.00 -10.67 -7.51
C CYS A 57 17.34 -12.13 -7.85
N GLU A 58 18.00 -12.85 -6.93
CA GLU A 58 18.31 -14.28 -7.08
C GLU A 58 17.10 -15.17 -6.73
N LEU A 59 16.10 -14.65 -6.00
CA LEU A 59 14.93 -15.43 -5.60
C LEU A 59 14.07 -15.89 -6.79
N ARG A 60 13.42 -17.02 -6.60
CA ARG A 60 12.39 -17.61 -7.48
C ARG A 60 11.23 -18.06 -6.61
N PHE A 61 10.04 -18.14 -7.20
CA PHE A 61 8.92 -18.82 -6.54
C PHE A 61 9.19 -20.32 -6.49
N THR A 62 8.82 -20.94 -5.38
CA THR A 62 8.78 -22.40 -5.25
C THR A 62 7.43 -22.94 -5.72
N ASP A 63 7.37 -24.22 -6.09
CA ASP A 63 6.11 -24.87 -6.51
C ASP A 63 5.01 -24.74 -5.44
N GLY A 64 5.38 -24.87 -4.15
CA GLY A 64 4.42 -24.71 -3.05
C GLY A 64 3.86 -23.29 -2.90
N GLU A 65 4.66 -22.27 -3.24
CA GLU A 65 4.22 -20.87 -3.25
C GLU A 65 3.29 -20.58 -4.43
N LEU A 66 3.60 -21.14 -5.61
CA LEU A 66 2.77 -21.04 -6.81
C LEU A 66 1.43 -21.75 -6.61
N ASP A 67 1.44 -22.96 -6.05
CA ASP A 67 0.24 -23.71 -5.67
C ASP A 67 -0.63 -22.93 -4.68
N TYR A 68 -0.02 -22.28 -3.69
CA TYR A 68 -0.75 -21.45 -2.72
C TYR A 68 -1.45 -20.27 -3.41
N LEU A 69 -0.74 -19.53 -4.27
CA LEU A 69 -1.32 -18.42 -5.03
C LEU A 69 -2.44 -18.91 -5.97
N GLY A 70 -2.24 -20.04 -6.66
CA GLY A 70 -3.19 -20.61 -7.62
C GLY A 70 -4.50 -21.10 -6.98
N ARG A 71 -4.55 -21.31 -5.66
CA ARG A 71 -5.79 -21.64 -4.93
C ARG A 71 -6.69 -20.43 -4.69
N MET A 72 -6.18 -19.21 -4.84
CA MET A 72 -6.99 -17.99 -4.70
C MET A 72 -7.87 -17.83 -5.94
N ARG A 73 -9.19 -17.81 -5.75
CA ARG A 73 -10.18 -17.82 -6.85
C ARG A 73 -9.98 -16.73 -7.93
N PHE A 74 -9.36 -15.61 -7.57
CA PHE A 74 -9.15 -14.45 -8.44
C PHE A 74 -7.78 -14.46 -9.14
N ILE A 75 -6.90 -15.38 -8.77
CA ILE A 75 -5.59 -15.56 -9.42
C ILE A 75 -5.76 -16.54 -10.59
N LYS A 76 -5.32 -16.13 -11.79
CA LYS A 76 -5.50 -16.91 -13.01
C LYS A 76 -4.29 -17.80 -13.29
N GLY A 77 -4.53 -18.95 -13.91
CA GLY A 77 -3.49 -19.96 -14.15
C GLY A 77 -2.35 -19.48 -15.05
N ASP A 78 -2.64 -18.68 -16.08
CA ASP A 78 -1.62 -18.07 -16.94
C ASP A 78 -0.70 -17.10 -16.18
N PHE A 79 -1.22 -16.39 -15.19
CA PHE A 79 -0.40 -15.59 -14.28
C PHE A 79 0.51 -16.46 -13.41
N ILE A 80 0.05 -17.61 -12.93
CA ILE A 80 0.89 -18.56 -12.19
C ILE A 80 2.03 -19.11 -13.05
N GLU A 81 1.75 -19.50 -14.30
CA GLU A 81 2.78 -19.94 -15.26
C GLU A 81 3.82 -18.85 -15.53
N PHE A 82 3.39 -17.59 -15.61
CA PHE A 82 4.30 -16.46 -15.71
C PHE A 82 5.17 -16.33 -14.44
N LEU A 83 4.58 -16.44 -13.25
CA LEU A 83 5.34 -16.36 -11.99
C LEU A 83 6.36 -17.49 -11.85
N ALA A 84 6.10 -18.69 -12.38
CA ALA A 84 7.05 -19.80 -12.37
C ALA A 84 8.39 -19.47 -13.06
N LEU A 85 8.35 -18.60 -14.07
CA LEU A 85 9.54 -18.13 -14.79
C LEU A 85 10.07 -16.79 -14.26
N PHE A 86 9.31 -16.12 -13.41
CA PHE A 86 9.58 -14.77 -12.97
C PHE A 86 10.78 -14.69 -12.03
N HIS A 87 11.56 -13.63 -12.21
CA HIS A 87 12.43 -13.11 -11.18
C HIS A 87 12.68 -11.62 -11.35
N LEU A 88 13.08 -10.97 -10.25
CA LEU A 88 13.56 -9.60 -10.27
C LEU A 88 14.95 -9.54 -10.92
N ASN A 89 15.25 -8.43 -11.58
CA ASN A 89 16.51 -8.26 -12.31
C ASN A 89 17.20 -6.96 -11.90
N GLU A 90 18.45 -7.06 -11.46
CA GLU A 90 19.26 -5.94 -11.00
C GLU A 90 19.40 -4.82 -12.05
N LYS A 91 19.32 -5.13 -13.35
CA LYS A 91 19.43 -4.10 -14.40
C LYS A 91 18.34 -3.02 -14.31
N TYR A 92 17.24 -3.28 -13.61
CA TYR A 92 16.12 -2.36 -13.46
C TYR A 92 16.18 -1.51 -12.20
N ILE A 93 17.18 -1.68 -11.32
CA ILE A 93 17.28 -0.96 -10.05
C ILE A 93 18.68 -0.36 -9.86
N SER A 94 18.73 0.94 -9.54
CA SER A 94 19.96 1.65 -9.19
C SER A 94 19.83 2.20 -7.77
N ILE A 95 20.90 2.10 -6.98
CA ILE A 95 20.96 2.62 -5.60
C ILE A 95 22.24 3.43 -5.48
N THR A 96 22.13 4.72 -5.19
CA THR A 96 23.27 5.65 -5.10
C THR A 96 23.11 6.63 -3.94
N PRO A 97 24.21 7.20 -3.41
CA PRO A 97 24.11 8.36 -2.53
C PRO A 97 23.36 9.50 -3.25
N SER A 98 22.52 10.23 -2.52
CA SER A 98 21.84 11.40 -3.05
C SER A 98 22.87 12.49 -3.37
N PRO A 99 22.75 13.19 -4.52
CA PRO A 99 23.64 14.29 -4.87
C PRO A 99 23.54 15.49 -3.90
N LYS A 100 22.51 15.52 -3.04
CA LYS A 100 22.36 16.54 -1.99
C LYS A 100 23.44 16.45 -0.91
N GLY A 101 24.10 15.31 -0.74
CA GLY A 101 25.17 15.12 0.25
C GLY A 101 24.71 15.23 1.71
N ASN A 102 23.43 14.97 1.99
CA ASN A 102 22.81 15.15 3.32
C ASN A 102 22.45 13.81 4.02
N GLY A 103 23.10 12.71 3.62
CA GLY A 103 22.81 11.36 4.12
C GLY A 103 21.63 10.65 3.44
N GLU A 104 20.91 11.32 2.53
CA GLU A 104 19.90 10.68 1.69
C GLU A 104 20.52 9.72 0.66
N ILE A 105 19.74 8.75 0.21
CA ILE A 105 20.05 7.88 -0.91
C ILE A 105 18.94 7.98 -1.97
N ASP A 106 19.31 7.81 -3.23
CA ASP A 106 18.37 7.67 -4.34
C ASP A 106 18.29 6.18 -4.72
N ILE A 107 17.05 5.68 -4.85
CA ILE A 107 16.76 4.38 -5.45
C ILE A 107 15.80 4.62 -6.61
N ASP A 108 16.29 4.36 -7.82
CA ASP A 108 15.54 4.47 -9.07
C ASP A 108 15.27 3.07 -9.59
N ILE A 109 14.00 2.78 -9.87
CA ILE A 109 13.57 1.51 -10.49
C ILE A 109 12.93 1.83 -11.83
N LYS A 110 13.50 1.34 -12.92
CA LYS A 110 13.05 1.67 -14.28
C LYS A 110 13.04 0.44 -15.18
N GLY A 111 11.92 0.21 -15.86
CA GLY A 111 11.78 -0.91 -16.79
C GLY A 111 10.33 -1.24 -17.11
N PRO A 112 10.07 -2.43 -17.71
CA PRO A 112 8.71 -2.92 -17.89
C PRO A 112 7.99 -3.01 -16.55
N TRP A 113 6.74 -2.53 -16.50
CA TRP A 113 5.96 -2.50 -15.26
C TRP A 113 5.81 -3.90 -14.67
N LEU A 114 5.54 -4.88 -15.54
CA LEU A 114 5.43 -6.29 -15.19
C LEU A 114 6.68 -6.83 -14.47
N HIS A 115 7.87 -6.33 -14.77
CA HIS A 115 9.14 -6.80 -14.18
C HIS A 115 9.66 -5.94 -13.03
N THR A 116 8.97 -4.83 -12.71
CA THR A 116 9.44 -3.85 -11.72
C THR A 116 8.47 -3.63 -10.57
N ILE A 117 7.18 -3.96 -10.74
CA ILE A 117 6.11 -3.74 -9.76
C ILE A 117 6.37 -4.40 -8.38
N LEU A 118 7.08 -5.54 -8.35
CA LEU A 118 7.39 -6.29 -7.13
C LEU A 118 8.59 -5.74 -6.35
N PHE A 119 9.33 -4.74 -6.85
CA PHE A 119 10.44 -4.16 -6.08
C PHE A 119 9.98 -3.32 -4.88
N GLU A 120 8.82 -2.65 -4.95
CA GLU A 120 8.41 -1.63 -3.95
C GLU A 120 8.52 -2.12 -2.50
N ILE A 121 7.82 -3.20 -2.16
CA ILE A 121 7.67 -3.64 -0.77
C ILE A 121 8.95 -4.30 -0.24
N PRO A 122 9.59 -5.25 -0.95
CA PRO A 122 10.83 -5.87 -0.47
C PRO A 122 11.95 -4.87 -0.30
N VAL A 123 12.11 -3.91 -1.24
CA VAL A 123 13.18 -2.89 -1.14
C VAL A 123 12.94 -1.96 0.05
N LEU A 124 11.69 -1.51 0.29
CA LEU A 124 11.37 -0.71 1.48
C LEU A 124 11.65 -1.47 2.77
N ALA A 125 11.27 -2.75 2.85
CA ALA A 125 11.55 -3.58 4.02
C ALA A 125 13.07 -3.79 4.24
N ILE A 126 13.84 -3.99 3.16
CA ILE A 126 15.31 -4.09 3.21
C ILE A 126 15.91 -2.80 3.77
N VAL A 127 15.57 -1.64 3.19
CA VAL A 127 16.12 -0.34 3.62
C VAL A 127 15.79 -0.09 5.10
N ASN A 128 14.55 -0.36 5.51
CA ASN A 128 14.13 -0.15 6.88
C ASN A 128 14.87 -1.08 7.87
N GLU A 129 14.93 -2.38 7.57
CA GLU A 129 15.58 -3.34 8.46
C GLU A 129 17.10 -3.14 8.52
N VAL A 130 17.77 -2.81 7.40
CA VAL A 130 19.20 -2.46 7.41
C VAL A 130 19.45 -1.25 8.31
N TYR A 131 18.61 -0.20 8.21
CA TYR A 131 18.74 0.98 9.06
C TYR A 131 18.60 0.64 10.55
N PHE A 132 17.55 -0.09 10.94
CA PHE A 132 17.31 -0.42 12.35
C PHE A 132 18.32 -1.42 12.90
N ARG A 133 18.78 -2.38 12.10
CA ARG A 133 19.84 -3.31 12.50
C ARG A 133 21.15 -2.61 12.83
N ASN A 134 21.49 -1.56 12.07
CA ASN A 134 22.74 -0.83 12.27
C ASN A 134 22.64 0.24 13.37
N THR A 135 21.48 0.88 13.53
CA THR A 135 21.28 1.96 14.52
C THR A 135 20.80 1.46 15.88
N GLN A 136 20.07 0.34 15.90
CA GLN A 136 19.54 -0.31 17.11
C GLN A 136 20.09 -1.74 17.19
N GLN A 137 21.40 -1.88 17.43
CA GLN A 137 22.08 -3.18 17.47
C GLN A 137 21.54 -4.11 18.57
N THR A 138 20.99 -3.53 19.63
CA THR A 138 20.29 -4.21 20.72
C THR A 138 18.86 -3.68 20.82
N PRO A 139 17.92 -4.13 19.97
CA PRO A 139 16.54 -3.67 20.01
C PRO A 139 15.86 -4.01 21.33
N ASP A 140 15.05 -3.08 21.85
CA ASP A 140 14.22 -3.33 23.03
C ASP A 140 12.92 -4.06 22.65
N TYR A 141 13.05 -5.37 22.44
CA TYR A 141 11.90 -6.24 22.19
C TYR A 141 10.97 -6.36 23.40
N HIS A 142 11.44 -6.07 24.63
CA HIS A 142 10.58 -6.11 25.80
C HIS A 142 9.56 -4.97 25.77
N GLU A 143 10.01 -3.75 25.48
CA GLU A 143 9.13 -2.59 25.25
C GLU A 143 8.15 -2.86 24.11
N GLY A 144 8.62 -3.37 22.97
CA GLY A 144 7.76 -3.71 21.83
C GLY A 144 6.67 -4.72 22.16
N ARG A 145 6.98 -5.76 22.95
CA ARG A 145 6.00 -6.75 23.42
C ARG A 145 4.97 -6.12 24.36
N GLY A 146 5.41 -5.30 25.31
CA GLY A 146 4.51 -4.57 26.23
C GLY A 146 3.49 -3.74 25.46
N ARG A 147 3.96 -2.91 24.52
CA ARG A 147 3.09 -2.09 23.64
C ARG A 147 2.13 -2.92 22.82
N LEU A 148 2.56 -4.08 22.32
CA LEU A 148 1.70 -4.98 21.54
C LEU A 148 0.59 -5.59 22.41
N VAL A 149 0.92 -6.01 23.63
CA VAL A 149 -0.05 -6.50 24.61
C VAL A 149 -1.07 -5.41 24.94
N ASP A 150 -0.64 -4.18 25.19
CA ASP A 150 -1.53 -3.05 25.48
C ASP A 150 -2.51 -2.79 24.33
N LYS A 151 -2.06 -2.88 23.08
CA LYS A 151 -2.91 -2.75 21.88
C LYS A 151 -3.96 -3.85 21.80
N ILE A 152 -3.58 -5.10 22.07
CA ILE A 152 -4.49 -6.25 22.07
C ILE A 152 -5.54 -6.08 23.17
N GLN A 153 -5.10 -5.71 24.38
CA GLN A 153 -6.00 -5.44 25.50
C GLN A 153 -6.97 -4.31 25.17
N LEU A 154 -6.51 -3.24 24.52
CA LEU A 154 -7.37 -2.11 24.16
C LEU A 154 -8.48 -2.51 23.18
N LEU A 155 -8.20 -3.36 22.18
CA LEU A 155 -9.20 -3.90 21.26
C LEU A 155 -10.21 -4.83 21.95
N GLY A 156 -9.73 -5.64 22.91
CA GLY A 156 -10.56 -6.60 23.67
C GLY A 156 -11.21 -6.03 24.93
N ALA A 157 -10.94 -4.77 25.29
CA ALA A 157 -11.30 -4.21 26.60
C ALA A 157 -12.80 -4.12 26.85
N ARG A 158 -13.62 -4.06 25.78
CA ARG A 158 -15.06 -3.83 25.91
C ARG A 158 -15.88 -4.73 24.98
N PRO A 159 -16.99 -5.32 25.46
CA PRO A 159 -17.83 -6.22 24.66
C PRO A 159 -18.35 -5.56 23.38
N GLU A 160 -18.59 -4.25 23.40
CA GLU A 160 -19.12 -3.53 22.25
C GLU A 160 -18.14 -3.41 21.07
N PHE A 161 -16.87 -3.78 21.27
CA PHE A 161 -15.83 -3.82 20.24
C PHE A 161 -15.50 -5.23 19.76
N ALA A 162 -16.25 -6.26 20.19
CA ALA A 162 -16.01 -7.65 19.81
C ALA A 162 -15.97 -7.88 18.28
N ASP A 163 -16.78 -7.13 17.51
CA ASP A 163 -16.82 -7.20 16.05
C ASP A 163 -15.84 -6.23 15.35
N CYS A 164 -15.04 -5.47 16.11
CA CYS A 164 -14.02 -4.59 15.55
C CYS A 164 -12.82 -5.43 15.09
N LYS A 165 -12.62 -5.52 13.78
CA LYS A 165 -11.57 -6.34 13.17
C LYS A 165 -10.44 -5.49 12.59
N ILE A 166 -9.20 -5.87 12.87
CA ILE A 166 -8.01 -5.27 12.28
C ILE A 166 -7.26 -6.26 11.39
N ALA A 167 -6.49 -5.73 10.45
CA ALA A 167 -5.57 -6.47 9.59
C ALA A 167 -4.17 -5.85 9.67
N ASP A 168 -3.14 -6.70 9.55
CA ASP A 168 -1.76 -6.26 9.46
C ASP A 168 -1.42 -5.78 8.04
N TYR A 169 -1.12 -4.48 7.88
CA TYR A 169 -0.63 -3.84 6.64
C TYR A 169 0.81 -3.30 6.82
N GLY A 170 1.62 -3.95 7.66
CA GLY A 170 2.87 -3.41 8.17
C GLY A 170 4.15 -3.77 7.41
N THR A 171 4.09 -4.58 6.35
CA THR A 171 5.28 -5.16 5.68
C THR A 171 6.35 -4.11 5.33
N ARG A 172 5.97 -3.06 4.59
CA ARG A 172 6.92 -2.10 3.99
C ARG A 172 7.78 -1.32 4.99
N ARG A 173 7.34 -1.19 6.24
CA ARG A 173 8.00 -0.38 7.28
C ARG A 173 8.20 -1.16 8.58
N ARG A 174 8.13 -2.49 8.53
CA ARG A 174 8.39 -3.37 9.67
C ARG A 174 9.80 -3.15 10.23
N PHE A 175 9.95 -3.21 11.55
CA PHE A 175 11.24 -3.08 12.22
C PHE A 175 12.24 -4.12 11.70
N SER A 176 11.81 -5.38 11.66
CA SER A 176 12.52 -6.48 11.04
C SER A 176 11.54 -7.58 10.61
N LYS A 177 12.00 -8.48 9.74
CA LYS A 177 11.26 -9.69 9.38
C LYS A 177 10.91 -10.52 10.62
N GLN A 178 11.88 -10.76 11.50
CA GLN A 178 11.70 -11.55 12.72
C GLN A 178 10.64 -10.93 13.63
N TRP A 179 10.72 -9.62 13.86
CA TRP A 179 9.75 -8.92 14.68
C TRP A 179 8.34 -8.95 14.07
N HIS A 180 8.23 -8.78 12.75
CA HIS A 180 6.94 -8.85 12.06
C HIS A 180 6.27 -10.22 12.23
N GLU A 181 7.03 -11.32 12.15
CA GLU A 181 6.49 -12.65 12.43
C GLU A 181 5.99 -12.78 13.87
N GLU A 182 6.76 -12.29 14.84
CA GLU A 182 6.36 -12.29 16.26
C GLU A 182 5.06 -11.50 16.49
N VAL A 183 4.94 -10.32 15.86
CA VAL A 183 3.72 -9.50 15.89
C VAL A 183 2.54 -10.26 15.30
N ILE A 184 2.71 -10.91 14.14
CA ILE A 184 1.66 -11.70 13.48
C ILE A 184 1.15 -12.81 14.40
N LEU A 185 2.05 -13.60 14.98
CA LEU A 185 1.68 -14.72 15.84
C LEU A 185 1.00 -14.24 17.12
N THR A 186 1.52 -13.17 17.73
CA THR A 186 0.93 -12.59 18.94
C THR A 186 -0.47 -12.01 18.68
N LEU A 187 -0.69 -11.35 17.54
CA LEU A 187 -2.02 -10.86 17.16
C LEU A 187 -2.99 -12.01 16.86
N LYS A 188 -2.53 -13.05 16.15
CA LYS A 188 -3.34 -14.25 15.87
C LYS A 188 -3.84 -14.90 17.16
N ASP A 189 -2.94 -15.10 18.12
CA ASP A 189 -3.25 -15.76 19.38
C ASP A 189 -4.05 -14.85 20.33
N GLY A 190 -3.74 -13.55 20.36
CA GLY A 190 -4.35 -12.59 21.29
C GLY A 190 -5.69 -12.03 20.85
N LEU A 191 -5.95 -11.90 19.54
CA LEU A 191 -7.18 -11.30 19.01
C LEU A 191 -8.15 -12.31 18.39
N GLY A 192 -7.69 -13.52 18.05
CA GLY A 192 -8.54 -14.53 17.41
C GLY A 192 -9.28 -13.99 16.19
N GLU A 193 -10.62 -14.03 16.20
CA GLU A 193 -11.46 -13.58 15.08
C GLU A 193 -11.42 -12.06 14.81
N GLN A 194 -10.95 -11.26 15.77
CA GLN A 194 -10.71 -9.82 15.58
C GLN A 194 -9.48 -9.57 14.70
N PHE A 195 -8.59 -10.55 14.52
CA PHE A 195 -7.50 -10.47 13.56
C PHE A 195 -7.94 -11.02 12.20
N ALA A 196 -8.29 -10.12 11.28
CA ALA A 196 -8.85 -10.47 9.98
C ALA A 196 -7.85 -11.15 9.03
N GLY A 197 -6.56 -10.90 9.21
CA GLY A 197 -5.48 -11.40 8.36
C GLY A 197 -4.35 -10.41 8.18
N THR A 198 -3.53 -10.63 7.15
CA THR A 198 -2.34 -9.81 6.84
C THR A 198 -2.27 -9.51 5.35
N SER A 199 -1.68 -8.38 4.97
CA SER A 199 -1.32 -8.12 3.57
C SER A 199 -0.13 -8.95 3.12
N ASN A 200 0.74 -9.39 4.04
CA ASN A 200 1.95 -10.14 3.72
C ASN A 200 1.61 -11.57 3.28
N VAL A 201 1.82 -11.88 2.00
CA VAL A 201 1.40 -13.16 1.42
C VAL A 201 2.23 -14.33 1.98
N PHE A 202 3.50 -14.11 2.29
CA PHE A 202 4.37 -15.12 2.91
C PHE A 202 3.86 -15.51 4.29
N TYR A 203 3.53 -14.54 5.16
CA TYR A 203 2.97 -14.84 6.48
C TYR A 203 1.54 -15.36 6.41
N ALA A 204 0.74 -14.92 5.43
CA ALA A 204 -0.57 -15.50 5.17
C ALA A 204 -0.48 -17.00 4.85
N MET A 205 0.43 -17.38 3.95
CA MET A 205 0.71 -18.77 3.63
C MET A 205 1.27 -19.54 4.84
N LYS A 206 2.36 -19.03 5.44
CA LYS A 206 3.11 -19.71 6.51
C LYS A 206 2.25 -19.97 7.76
N HIS A 207 1.35 -19.06 8.10
CA HIS A 207 0.55 -19.12 9.33
C HIS A 207 -0.93 -19.39 9.09
N SER A 208 -1.31 -19.76 7.85
CA SER A 208 -2.70 -20.04 7.47
C SER A 208 -3.66 -18.89 7.83
N LEU A 209 -3.26 -17.67 7.47
CA LEU A 209 -4.08 -16.47 7.62
C LEU A 209 -4.69 -16.08 6.27
N THR A 210 -5.72 -15.24 6.32
CA THR A 210 -6.30 -14.63 5.12
C THR A 210 -5.34 -13.58 4.56
N PRO A 211 -4.91 -13.68 3.29
CA PRO A 211 -4.19 -12.61 2.62
C PRO A 211 -5.16 -11.49 2.23
N LEU A 212 -4.79 -10.23 2.51
CA LEU A 212 -5.67 -9.07 2.34
C LEU A 212 -5.03 -7.98 1.48
N GLY A 213 -5.78 -7.43 0.54
CA GLY A 213 -5.34 -6.32 -0.31
C GLY A 213 -6.12 -6.26 -1.61
N THR A 214 -6.27 -5.07 -2.19
CA THR A 214 -6.93 -4.88 -3.50
C THR A 214 -5.99 -4.18 -4.48
N MET A 215 -6.10 -2.87 -4.63
CA MET A 215 -5.28 -2.02 -5.51
C MET A 215 -4.50 -0.98 -4.69
N ALA A 216 -3.52 -0.33 -5.33
CA ALA A 216 -2.78 0.80 -4.77
C ALA A 216 -2.74 1.99 -5.73
N HIS A 217 -2.23 3.13 -5.25
CA HIS A 217 -2.19 4.37 -6.03
C HIS A 217 -1.46 4.21 -7.34
N GLU A 218 -0.39 3.41 -7.39
CA GLU A 218 0.40 3.26 -8.62
C GLU A 218 -0.43 2.76 -9.80
N TYR A 219 -1.43 1.92 -9.56
CA TYR A 219 -2.30 1.38 -10.61
C TYR A 219 -3.14 2.50 -11.24
N LEU A 220 -3.79 3.29 -10.39
CA LEU A 220 -4.60 4.43 -10.83
C LEU A 220 -3.73 5.59 -11.35
N GLN A 221 -2.51 5.75 -10.84
CA GLN A 221 -1.52 6.68 -11.38
C GLN A 221 -1.10 6.25 -12.79
N ALA A 222 -0.79 4.97 -13.01
CA ALA A 222 -0.43 4.46 -14.33
C ALA A 222 -1.56 4.68 -15.34
N CYS A 223 -2.82 4.53 -14.93
CA CYS A 223 -4.00 4.79 -15.79
C CYS A 223 -4.02 6.20 -16.40
N GLN A 224 -3.28 7.17 -15.84
CA GLN A 224 -3.10 8.50 -16.43
C GLN A 224 -2.35 8.47 -17.78
N ALA A 225 -1.58 7.41 -18.04
CA ALA A 225 -0.68 7.25 -19.18
C ALA A 225 -0.84 5.89 -19.92
N LEU A 226 -1.94 5.18 -19.70
CA LEU A 226 -2.24 3.87 -20.31
C LEU A 226 -3.23 3.92 -21.47
N GLY A 227 -3.52 5.11 -21.99
CA GLY A 227 -4.36 5.31 -23.18
C GLY A 227 -5.59 6.20 -23.03
N PRO A 228 -6.34 6.23 -21.92
CA PRO A 228 -7.53 7.10 -21.85
C PRO A 228 -7.13 8.58 -21.83
N ARG A 229 -8.10 9.46 -22.08
CA ARG A 229 -7.92 10.88 -21.76
C ARG A 229 -7.69 11.01 -20.26
N LEU A 230 -6.85 11.96 -19.85
CA LEU A 230 -6.51 12.15 -18.42
C LEU A 230 -7.75 12.32 -17.54
N ARG A 231 -8.82 12.95 -18.05
CA ARG A 231 -10.09 13.12 -17.33
C ARG A 231 -10.79 11.80 -17.00
N ASP A 232 -10.62 10.79 -17.84
CA ASP A 232 -11.30 9.50 -17.75
C ASP A 232 -10.41 8.44 -17.07
N SER A 233 -9.20 8.79 -16.61
CA SER A 233 -8.22 7.81 -16.11
C SER A 233 -8.68 7.08 -14.86
N GLN A 234 -9.47 7.73 -13.99
CA GLN A 234 -10.00 7.11 -12.77
C GLN A 234 -11.06 6.05 -13.09
N THR A 235 -12.06 6.42 -13.90
CA THR A 235 -13.13 5.50 -14.29
C THR A 235 -12.57 4.35 -15.13
N PHE A 236 -11.62 4.63 -16.02
CA PHE A 236 -10.89 3.60 -16.77
C PHE A 236 -10.20 2.60 -15.83
N GLY A 237 -9.52 3.08 -14.79
CA GLY A 237 -8.90 2.20 -13.78
C GLY A 237 -9.93 1.31 -13.08
N PHE A 238 -11.07 1.85 -12.69
CA PHE A 238 -12.13 1.06 -12.05
C PHE A 238 -12.75 0.03 -12.99
N GLU A 239 -12.98 0.38 -14.25
CA GLU A 239 -13.51 -0.53 -15.27
C GLU A 239 -12.54 -1.67 -15.57
N MET A 240 -11.26 -1.37 -15.74
CA MET A 240 -10.24 -2.38 -16.03
C MET A 240 -10.02 -3.32 -14.84
N TRP A 241 -10.07 -2.81 -13.61
CA TRP A 241 -10.04 -3.63 -12.40
C TRP A 241 -11.24 -4.57 -12.33
N ALA A 242 -12.45 -4.05 -12.54
CA ALA A 242 -13.66 -4.85 -12.54
C ALA A 242 -13.71 -5.86 -13.68
N LYS A 243 -13.13 -5.53 -14.85
CA LYS A 243 -12.98 -6.45 -15.98
C LYS A 243 -12.06 -7.61 -15.64
N GLU A 244 -10.98 -7.36 -14.91
CA GLU A 244 -10.01 -8.39 -14.52
C GLU A 244 -10.60 -9.35 -13.49
N TYR A 245 -11.24 -8.81 -12.44
CA TYR A 245 -11.63 -9.56 -11.24
C TYR A 245 -13.11 -9.91 -11.13
N ARG A 246 -13.97 -9.33 -11.99
CA ARG A 246 -15.39 -9.71 -12.11
C ARG A 246 -16.17 -9.74 -10.78
N GLY A 247 -15.86 -8.82 -9.88
CA GLY A 247 -16.49 -8.68 -8.56
C GLY A 247 -15.61 -9.12 -7.39
N ASP A 248 -14.52 -9.84 -7.65
CA ASP A 248 -13.46 -10.02 -6.64
C ASP A 248 -12.69 -8.72 -6.39
N LEU A 249 -12.08 -8.62 -5.20
CA LEU A 249 -11.21 -7.51 -4.81
C LEU A 249 -11.87 -6.13 -4.99
N GLY A 250 -13.17 -6.04 -4.68
CA GLY A 250 -14.04 -4.89 -4.96
C GLY A 250 -13.89 -3.68 -4.04
N ILE A 251 -12.69 -3.34 -3.57
CA ILE A 251 -12.44 -2.11 -2.79
C ILE A 251 -11.71 -1.09 -3.66
N ALA A 252 -12.39 0.03 -3.97
CA ALA A 252 -11.84 1.14 -4.74
C ALA A 252 -10.99 2.09 -3.87
N LEU A 253 -9.88 2.58 -4.40
CA LEU A 253 -9.05 3.57 -3.72
C LEU A 253 -9.48 4.99 -4.09
N SER A 254 -9.73 5.85 -3.10
CA SER A 254 -10.50 7.09 -3.33
C SER A 254 -9.69 8.39 -3.43
N ASP A 255 -8.39 8.39 -3.21
CA ASP A 255 -7.63 9.61 -2.90
C ASP A 255 -6.47 9.90 -3.88
N VAL A 256 -6.54 9.38 -5.11
CA VAL A 256 -5.56 9.70 -6.15
C VAL A 256 -5.68 11.16 -6.61
N TYR A 257 -6.91 11.65 -6.70
CA TYR A 257 -7.26 13.01 -7.13
C TYR A 257 -8.03 13.78 -6.04
N GLY A 258 -8.07 13.23 -4.82
CA GLY A 258 -8.87 13.72 -3.71
C GLY A 258 -10.34 13.31 -3.75
N MET A 259 -10.99 13.40 -2.60
CA MET A 259 -12.33 12.84 -2.37
C MET A 259 -13.40 13.41 -3.31
N GLN A 260 -13.35 14.71 -3.63
CA GLN A 260 -14.35 15.34 -4.49
C GLN A 260 -14.33 14.78 -5.92
N ALA A 261 -13.13 14.56 -6.46
CA ALA A 261 -12.96 13.96 -7.78
C ALA A 261 -13.41 12.50 -7.79
N PHE A 262 -13.06 11.76 -6.74
CA PHE A 262 -13.53 10.38 -6.56
C PHE A 262 -15.05 10.26 -6.55
N LEU A 263 -15.75 10.98 -5.69
CA LEU A 263 -17.22 10.87 -5.60
C LEU A 263 -17.91 11.20 -6.91
N ARG A 264 -17.43 12.20 -7.64
CA ARG A 264 -17.99 12.57 -8.95
C ARG A 264 -17.87 11.44 -9.97
N ASP A 265 -16.75 10.72 -9.97
CA ASP A 265 -16.48 9.65 -10.94
C ASP A 265 -17.01 8.30 -10.47
N PHE A 266 -17.16 8.09 -9.15
CA PHE A 266 -17.68 6.88 -8.52
C PHE A 266 -19.22 6.87 -8.50
N ASP A 267 -19.82 6.96 -9.68
CA ASP A 267 -21.27 7.07 -9.88
C ASP A 267 -22.07 5.82 -9.43
N MET A 268 -23.37 5.78 -9.75
CA MET A 268 -24.25 4.66 -9.41
C MET A 268 -23.77 3.31 -9.96
N TYR A 269 -23.14 3.29 -11.13
CA TYR A 269 -22.62 2.07 -11.71
C TYR A 269 -21.49 1.50 -10.83
N PHE A 270 -20.50 2.33 -10.48
CA PHE A 270 -19.40 1.88 -9.62
C PHE A 270 -19.85 1.62 -8.18
N CYS A 271 -20.77 2.42 -7.63
CA CYS A 271 -21.36 2.18 -6.32
C CYS A 271 -22.06 0.83 -6.24
N LYS A 272 -22.70 0.35 -7.32
CA LYS A 272 -23.33 -0.98 -7.35
C LYS A 272 -22.31 -2.10 -7.56
N LEU A 273 -21.25 -1.83 -8.33
CA LEU A 273 -20.24 -2.81 -8.73
C LEU A 273 -19.21 -3.13 -7.64
N PHE A 274 -18.70 -2.12 -6.94
CA PHE A 274 -17.68 -2.27 -5.91
C PHE A 274 -18.32 -2.56 -4.54
N ASP A 275 -17.67 -3.41 -3.75
CA ASP A 275 -18.06 -3.71 -2.37
C ASP A 275 -17.86 -2.52 -1.45
N GLY A 276 -16.94 -1.62 -1.78
CA GLY A 276 -16.53 -0.56 -0.88
C GLY A 276 -15.45 0.36 -1.43
N ALA A 277 -14.96 1.23 -0.56
CA ALA A 277 -13.81 2.09 -0.85
C ALA A 277 -12.82 2.15 0.32
N ARG A 278 -11.59 2.58 0.03
CA ARG A 278 -10.50 2.69 1.00
C ARG A 278 -10.06 4.15 1.21
N HIS A 279 -10.03 4.55 2.48
CA HIS A 279 -9.44 5.80 2.97
C HIS A 279 -7.93 5.63 3.18
N ASP A 280 -7.15 6.54 2.58
CA ASP A 280 -5.68 6.56 2.68
C ASP A 280 -5.07 7.98 2.77
N SER A 281 -5.91 9.03 2.86
CA SER A 281 -5.48 10.38 3.23
C SER A 281 -6.66 11.30 3.60
N GLY A 282 -6.37 12.39 4.33
CA GLY A 282 -7.39 13.35 4.78
C GLY A 282 -8.10 12.91 6.07
N ASP A 283 -9.09 13.68 6.55
CA ASP A 283 -9.84 13.31 7.76
C ASP A 283 -10.72 12.06 7.51
N PRO A 284 -10.46 10.93 8.20
CA PRO A 284 -11.24 9.71 8.00
C PRO A 284 -12.71 9.86 8.41
N PHE A 285 -13.05 10.79 9.33
CA PHE A 285 -14.43 10.99 9.73
C PHE A 285 -15.24 11.72 8.65
N ASP A 286 -14.74 12.86 8.15
CA ASP A 286 -15.35 13.54 6.99
C ASP A 286 -15.46 12.61 5.77
N TRP A 287 -14.39 11.88 5.47
CA TRP A 287 -14.37 10.93 4.36
C TRP A 287 -15.48 9.89 4.49
N GLY A 288 -15.62 9.28 5.67
CA GLY A 288 -16.65 8.26 5.91
C GLY A 288 -18.06 8.82 5.78
N GLU A 289 -18.33 9.98 6.37
CA GLU A 289 -19.66 10.63 6.27
C GLU A 289 -20.03 10.96 4.82
N ARG A 290 -19.08 11.52 4.06
CA ARG A 290 -19.29 11.85 2.66
C ARG A 290 -19.54 10.63 1.80
N LEU A 291 -18.82 9.53 2.05
CA LEU A 291 -19.00 8.29 1.31
C LEU A 291 -20.35 7.62 1.60
N LEU A 292 -20.80 7.60 2.85
CA LEU A 292 -22.13 7.06 3.19
C LEU A 292 -23.24 7.85 2.49
N LYS A 293 -23.19 9.19 2.57
CA LYS A 293 -24.14 10.06 1.86
C LYS A 293 -24.10 9.84 0.35
N HIS A 294 -22.92 9.58 -0.21
CA HIS A 294 -22.76 9.32 -1.64
C HIS A 294 -23.41 8.01 -2.07
N TYR A 295 -23.28 6.94 -1.27
CA TYR A 295 -23.99 5.69 -1.54
C TYR A 295 -25.51 5.88 -1.52
N GLU A 296 -26.04 6.61 -0.54
CA GLU A 296 -27.48 6.92 -0.46
C GLU A 296 -27.95 7.69 -1.69
N ALA A 297 -27.22 8.73 -2.10
CA ALA A 297 -27.52 9.52 -3.29
C ALA A 297 -27.50 8.67 -4.58
N ASN A 298 -26.67 7.61 -4.62
CA ASN A 298 -26.55 6.66 -5.71
C ASN A 298 -27.42 5.40 -5.51
N ARG A 299 -28.45 5.46 -4.65
CA ARG A 299 -29.43 4.37 -4.44
C ARG A 299 -28.77 3.03 -4.05
N CYS A 300 -27.72 3.10 -3.25
CA CYS A 300 -27.02 1.96 -2.67
C CYS A 300 -27.15 2.01 -1.15
N ASP A 301 -27.53 0.90 -0.52
CA ASP A 301 -27.61 0.81 0.94
C ASP A 301 -26.19 0.78 1.54
N PRO A 302 -25.76 1.82 2.29
CA PRO A 302 -24.41 1.88 2.82
C PRO A 302 -24.09 0.75 3.81
N ARG A 303 -25.11 0.13 4.43
CA ARG A 303 -24.94 -1.00 5.36
C ARG A 303 -24.37 -2.24 4.67
N THR A 304 -24.55 -2.34 3.36
CA THR A 304 -24.00 -3.43 2.55
C THR A 304 -22.55 -3.19 2.13
N LYS A 305 -22.07 -1.94 2.24
CA LYS A 305 -20.77 -1.48 1.73
C LYS A 305 -19.68 -1.53 2.79
N ILE A 306 -18.45 -1.68 2.34
CA ILE A 306 -17.25 -1.76 3.17
C ILE A 306 -16.49 -0.43 3.12
N LEU A 307 -16.21 0.14 4.29
CA LEU A 307 -15.27 1.24 4.45
C LEU A 307 -13.97 0.67 5.03
N VAL A 308 -12.91 0.72 4.22
CA VAL A 308 -11.57 0.31 4.64
C VAL A 308 -10.77 1.53 5.06
N PHE A 309 -10.27 1.58 6.28
CA PHE A 309 -9.40 2.66 6.75
C PHE A 309 -7.97 2.15 6.90
N SER A 310 -6.99 2.84 6.31
CA SER A 310 -5.57 2.43 6.38
C SER A 310 -4.56 3.57 6.51
N ASP A 311 -5.00 4.83 6.64
CA ASP A 311 -4.09 5.97 6.78
C ASP A 311 -3.52 6.05 8.20
N ALA A 312 -2.31 5.49 8.37
CA ALA A 312 -1.48 5.64 9.58
C ALA A 312 -2.22 5.42 10.91
N LEU A 313 -3.11 4.42 10.95
CA LEU A 313 -3.94 4.14 12.12
C LEU A 313 -3.13 3.66 13.33
N ASP A 314 -3.60 4.04 14.51
CA ASP A 314 -3.34 3.38 15.79
C ASP A 314 -4.64 2.77 16.34
N ILE A 315 -4.53 1.96 17.40
CA ILE A 315 -5.70 1.29 17.98
C ILE A 315 -6.74 2.27 18.55
N PRO A 316 -6.37 3.33 19.28
CA PRO A 316 -7.34 4.34 19.71
C PRO A 316 -8.16 4.94 18.56
N LYS A 317 -7.52 5.28 17.43
CA LYS A 317 -8.19 5.84 16.25
C LYS A 317 -9.10 4.81 15.59
N VAL A 318 -8.68 3.54 15.52
CA VAL A 318 -9.53 2.42 15.05
C VAL A 318 -10.82 2.36 15.87
N LEU A 319 -10.73 2.40 17.20
CA LEU A 319 -11.91 2.33 18.08
C LEU A 319 -12.83 3.54 17.90
N GLN A 320 -12.28 4.75 17.75
CA GLN A 320 -13.09 5.95 17.47
C GLN A 320 -13.84 5.85 16.13
N LEU A 321 -13.18 5.36 15.09
CA LEU A 321 -13.80 5.15 13.78
C LEU A 321 -14.85 4.05 13.83
N TYR A 322 -14.56 2.95 14.53
CA TYR A 322 -15.51 1.87 14.74
C TYR A 322 -16.78 2.36 15.44
N GLU A 323 -16.63 3.08 16.55
CA GLU A 323 -17.76 3.66 17.28
C GLU A 323 -18.61 4.58 16.40
N ARG A 324 -17.96 5.40 15.55
CA ARG A 324 -18.65 6.36 14.67
C ARG A 324 -19.49 5.69 13.59
N PHE A 325 -19.02 4.58 13.04
CA PHE A 325 -19.56 4.00 11.79
C PHE A 325 -20.18 2.61 11.94
N ARG A 326 -20.03 1.95 13.09
CA ARG A 326 -20.65 0.64 13.35
C ARG A 326 -22.15 0.68 13.13
N GLY A 327 -22.69 -0.37 12.51
CA GLY A 327 -24.11 -0.47 12.17
C GLY A 327 -24.56 0.39 10.97
N ARG A 328 -23.72 1.31 10.48
CA ARG A 328 -24.01 2.15 9.29
C ARG A 328 -23.38 1.60 8.01
N CYS A 329 -22.31 0.84 8.15
CA CYS A 329 -21.58 0.16 7.08
C CYS A 329 -20.78 -1.02 7.66
N LYS A 330 -20.18 -1.83 6.78
CA LYS A 330 -19.14 -2.79 7.17
C LYS A 330 -17.80 -2.05 7.29
N LEU A 331 -16.99 -2.45 8.26
CA LEU A 331 -15.74 -1.79 8.58
C LEU A 331 -14.57 -2.75 8.47
N ALA A 332 -13.46 -2.25 7.97
CA ALA A 332 -12.17 -2.94 8.01
C ALA A 332 -11.05 -1.94 8.27
N PHE A 333 -10.07 -2.33 9.09
CA PHE A 333 -8.97 -1.47 9.49
C PHE A 333 -7.64 -2.13 9.14
N GLY A 334 -6.85 -1.49 8.29
CA GLY A 334 -5.48 -1.90 7.99
C GLY A 334 -4.50 -1.11 8.85
N VAL A 335 -3.85 -1.77 9.80
CA VAL A 335 -2.87 -1.12 10.69
C VAL A 335 -1.47 -1.53 10.26
N GLY A 336 -0.63 -0.54 9.98
CA GLY A 336 0.71 -0.78 9.45
C GLY A 336 1.80 -0.63 10.50
N THR A 337 2.57 0.44 10.36
CA THR A 337 3.75 0.75 11.19
C THR A 337 3.50 0.72 12.70
N ASN A 338 2.31 1.13 13.16
CA ASN A 338 1.96 1.07 14.57
C ASN A 338 2.00 -0.38 15.12
N LEU A 339 1.76 -1.41 14.30
CA LEU A 339 1.94 -2.80 14.72
C LEU A 339 3.40 -3.26 14.57
N THR A 340 3.96 -3.07 13.38
CA THR A 340 5.19 -3.78 12.97
C THR A 340 6.48 -3.03 13.25
N ASN A 341 6.42 -1.79 13.73
CA ASN A 341 7.58 -0.98 14.04
C ASN A 341 7.25 0.01 15.17
N ASP A 342 6.99 -0.53 16.36
CA ASP A 342 6.69 0.22 17.58
C ASP A 342 7.43 -0.39 18.78
N LEU A 343 8.76 -0.44 18.68
CA LEU A 343 9.67 -0.86 19.77
C LEU A 343 10.13 0.35 20.62
N GLY A 344 9.43 1.48 20.55
CA GLY A 344 9.85 2.74 21.21
C GLY A 344 10.83 3.60 20.38
N TYR A 345 11.16 3.20 19.15
CA TYR A 345 11.96 3.99 18.21
C TYR A 345 11.08 4.70 17.18
N ASN A 346 11.57 5.82 16.62
CA ASN A 346 10.87 6.55 15.57
C ASN A 346 10.96 5.82 14.22
N PRO A 347 9.84 5.34 13.64
CA PRO A 347 9.87 4.63 12.35
C PRO A 347 10.25 5.54 11.18
N LEU A 348 10.97 4.99 10.20
CA LEU A 348 11.29 5.73 8.98
C LEU A 348 10.03 6.02 8.16
N GLN A 349 9.92 7.24 7.65
CA GLN A 349 8.90 7.65 6.68
C GLN A 349 9.44 7.45 5.26
N ILE A 350 9.61 6.20 4.85
CA ILE A 350 10.11 5.83 3.53
C ILE A 350 8.99 5.44 2.57
N VAL A 351 9.14 5.80 1.31
CA VAL A 351 8.21 5.46 0.22
C VAL A 351 8.95 5.17 -1.07
N ILE A 352 8.43 4.25 -1.87
CA ILE A 352 8.74 4.11 -3.30
C ILE A 352 7.45 4.45 -4.05
N LYS A 353 7.50 5.38 -5.01
CA LYS A 353 6.33 5.83 -5.76
C LYS A 353 6.61 5.85 -7.26
N MET A 354 5.62 5.46 -8.06
CA MET A 354 5.68 5.63 -9.51
C MET A 354 5.65 7.12 -9.84
N VAL A 355 6.63 7.58 -10.62
CA VAL A 355 6.78 8.97 -11.08
C VAL A 355 6.55 9.11 -12.58
N ARG A 356 6.74 8.04 -13.36
CA ARG A 356 6.43 8.01 -14.80
C ARG A 356 5.82 6.68 -15.22
N CYS A 357 4.99 6.73 -16.25
CA CYS A 357 4.47 5.59 -16.98
C CYS A 357 4.47 5.91 -18.49
N ASN A 358 4.96 5.00 -19.33
CA ASN A 358 5.14 5.15 -20.78
C ASN A 358 5.81 6.47 -21.19
N GLY A 359 6.83 6.87 -20.41
CA GLY A 359 7.56 8.11 -20.66
C GLY A 359 6.75 9.38 -20.35
N GLN A 360 5.57 9.28 -19.74
CA GLN A 360 4.76 10.43 -19.28
C GLN A 360 4.82 10.53 -17.76
N PRO A 361 4.80 11.75 -17.18
CA PRO A 361 4.70 11.93 -15.74
C PRO A 361 3.35 11.40 -15.21
N VAL A 362 3.36 10.86 -13.99
CA VAL A 362 2.15 10.47 -13.27
C VAL A 362 2.20 11.01 -11.84
N ALA A 363 1.04 11.29 -11.24
CA ALA A 363 1.00 11.91 -9.91
C ALA A 363 -0.18 11.48 -9.06
N LYS A 364 0.00 11.54 -7.74
CA LYS A 364 -1.06 11.49 -6.73
C LYS A 364 -1.24 12.91 -6.17
N LEU A 365 -2.46 13.42 -6.23
CA LEU A 365 -2.90 14.64 -5.56
C LEU A 365 -3.70 14.22 -4.32
N SER A 366 -2.98 13.95 -3.23
CA SER A 366 -3.57 13.60 -1.93
C SER A 366 -4.37 14.77 -1.35
N ASP A 367 -5.38 14.45 -0.54
CA ASP A 367 -6.12 15.42 0.27
C ASP A 367 -5.25 16.08 1.36
N SER A 368 -4.00 15.61 1.57
CA SER A 368 -2.98 16.27 2.41
C SER A 368 -1.95 17.04 1.56
N PRO A 369 -1.81 18.37 1.73
CA PRO A 369 -0.80 19.19 1.04
C PRO A 369 0.65 18.72 1.29
N GLY A 370 1.56 19.04 0.35
CA GLY A 370 3.02 18.88 0.55
C GLY A 370 3.62 17.48 0.37
N LYS A 371 2.83 16.46 0.03
CA LYS A 371 3.31 15.05 -0.08
C LYS A 371 3.55 14.54 -1.50
N ASN A 372 3.58 15.41 -2.51
CA ASN A 372 3.67 15.00 -3.92
C ASN A 372 5.11 14.63 -4.33
N MET A 373 5.24 13.61 -5.18
CA MET A 373 6.53 13.09 -5.68
C MET A 373 6.79 13.47 -7.15
N CYS A 374 5.78 14.01 -7.84
CA CYS A 374 5.95 14.46 -9.21
C CYS A 374 6.70 15.80 -9.24
N GLU A 375 7.81 15.84 -9.95
CA GLU A 375 8.64 17.04 -10.11
C GLU A 375 8.17 17.93 -11.28
N ASP A 376 7.27 17.41 -12.13
CA ASP A 376 6.71 18.16 -13.27
C ASP A 376 5.55 19.07 -12.82
N LYS A 377 5.89 20.33 -12.53
CA LYS A 377 4.93 21.35 -12.11
C LYS A 377 3.85 21.63 -13.15
N ALA A 378 4.18 21.56 -14.45
CA ALA A 378 3.21 21.79 -15.51
C ALA A 378 2.18 20.67 -15.57
N TYR A 379 2.64 19.41 -15.45
CA TYR A 379 1.75 18.27 -15.35
C TYR A 379 0.85 18.33 -14.11
N LEU A 380 1.39 18.74 -12.95
CA LEU A 380 0.58 18.91 -11.74
C LEU A 380 -0.50 19.97 -11.89
N ALA A 381 -0.17 21.13 -12.48
CA ALA A 381 -1.15 22.17 -12.75
C ALA A 381 -2.25 21.69 -13.72
N TYR A 382 -1.85 20.99 -14.78
CA TYR A 382 -2.79 20.40 -15.74
C TYR A 382 -3.69 19.35 -15.08
N LEU A 383 -3.13 18.46 -14.27
CA LEU A 383 -3.88 17.43 -13.56
C LEU A 383 -4.90 18.05 -12.59
N ARG A 384 -4.51 19.10 -11.86
CA ARG A 384 -5.42 19.86 -11.00
C ARG A 384 -6.57 20.48 -11.81
N GLN A 385 -6.27 21.11 -12.94
CA GLN A 385 -7.27 21.69 -13.81
C GLN A 385 -8.27 20.64 -14.33
N VAL A 386 -7.78 19.49 -14.81
CA VAL A 386 -8.61 18.41 -15.35
C VAL A 386 -9.55 17.82 -14.30
N PHE A 387 -9.10 17.71 -13.05
CA PHE A 387 -9.90 17.14 -11.96
C PHE A 387 -10.66 18.18 -11.12
N GLY A 388 -10.48 19.47 -11.39
CA GLY A 388 -11.14 20.58 -10.68
C GLY A 388 -10.63 20.77 -9.26
N ILE A 389 -9.33 20.58 -9.04
CA ILE A 389 -8.67 20.64 -7.73
C ILE A 389 -8.01 22.01 -7.57
N ALA A 390 -8.27 22.69 -6.44
CA ALA A 390 -7.64 23.97 -6.15
C ALA A 390 -6.10 23.86 -6.05
N GLN A 391 -5.40 24.93 -6.42
CA GLN A 391 -3.96 25.02 -6.22
C GLN A 391 -3.67 25.46 -4.78
N PRO A 392 -2.77 24.79 -4.03
CA PRO A 392 -2.41 25.21 -2.68
C PRO A 392 -1.74 26.60 -2.68
N GLU A 393 -2.08 27.43 -1.69
CA GLU A 393 -1.55 28.81 -1.56
C GLU A 393 -0.01 28.87 -1.38
N GLU A 394 0.60 27.81 -0.83
CA GLU A 394 2.06 27.75 -0.64
C GLU A 394 2.85 27.63 -1.97
N GLU A 395 2.24 27.14 -3.06
CA GLU A 395 2.90 27.08 -4.38
C GLU A 395 2.87 28.44 -5.11
N THR A 396 2.01 29.37 -4.69
CA THR A 396 1.91 30.72 -5.26
C THR A 396 2.91 31.72 -4.68
N ALA A 397 3.48 31.45 -3.51
CA ALA A 397 4.43 32.35 -2.82
C ALA A 397 5.86 32.32 -3.39
N GLY A 398 6.14 31.47 -4.38
CA GLY A 398 7.44 31.36 -5.05
C GLY A 398 7.51 31.97 -6.45
N LYS A 399 6.62 32.92 -6.79
CA LYS A 399 6.67 33.68 -8.04
C LYS A 399 7.42 34.99 -7.89
#